data_AF-A0AA40CIC9-F1
#
_entry.id   AF-A0AA40CIC9-F1
#
_cell.length_a   1.000
_cell.length_b   1.000
_cell.length_c   1.000
_cell.angle_alpha   90.00
_cell.angle_beta   90.00
_cell.angle_gamma   90.00
#
_symmetry.space_group_name_H-M   'P 1'
#
loop_
_entity.id
_entity.type
_entity.pdbx_description
1 polymer ?
#
loop_
_entity_poly.entity_id
_entity_poly.type
_entity_poly.pdbx_seq_one_letter_code
_entity_poly.pdbx_strand_id
1 'polypeptide(L)'
;MPKQKSQARLCCAGRLKERPIRHSQRLSWPSILTVAKMVVSGFIPLAQWAAIFLPTLYVGIAAQDSVHIVNAIKTNTPPKVLAKQWLEVYRQGPFWVIPVVLLSIASNALLALNAPNPNHRILYGLSAILMWSIPLTTIFIFEPGVNGACKIKAAQVLTDEGLKFPDKGSSSLPIPGKHSASPATRAWAERREVGMESVAGSWARQNVGRVGIALVAAGISGFASLGRRSF
;
A
#
# COMPACT_ATOMS: atom_id res chain seq x y z
N MET A 1 16.64 64.47 84.40
CA MET A 1 15.40 64.76 83.64
C MET A 1 15.44 66.21 83.16
N PRO A 2 14.80 66.60 82.04
CA PRO A 2 14.64 65.97 80.72
C PRO A 2 15.07 66.96 79.58
N LYS A 3 15.14 66.50 78.32
CA LYS A 3 14.61 67.17 77.09
C LYS A 3 15.29 66.68 75.79
N GLN A 4 14.61 65.75 75.13
CA GLN A 4 14.07 65.82 73.76
C GLN A 4 14.70 66.79 72.73
N LYS A 5 14.97 66.23 71.53
CA LYS A 5 14.84 66.74 70.13
C LYS A 5 16.02 66.20 69.30
N SER A 6 15.96 65.86 68.01
CA SER A 6 14.94 65.89 66.96
C SER A 6 15.62 65.39 65.66
N GLN A 7 14.84 64.77 64.78
CA GLN A 7 14.93 64.83 63.31
C GLN A 7 15.98 64.02 62.49
N ALA A 8 15.38 63.17 61.65
CA ALA A 8 15.48 63.16 60.19
C ALA A 8 16.74 62.57 59.52
N ARG A 9 16.52 61.54 58.68
CA ARG A 9 16.42 61.71 57.21
C ARG A 9 16.09 60.38 56.51
N LEU A 10 15.24 60.50 55.50
CA LEU A 10 15.02 59.53 54.43
C LEU A 10 16.32 59.19 53.70
N CYS A 11 16.42 57.94 53.24
CA CYS A 11 16.72 57.53 51.86
C CYS A 11 17.46 56.19 51.86
N CYS A 12 16.79 55.14 51.37
CA CYS A 12 17.39 54.19 50.43
C CYS A 12 16.31 53.21 49.96
N ALA A 13 15.71 53.55 48.81
CA ALA A 13 15.11 52.58 47.91
C ALA A 13 16.21 51.62 47.44
N GLY A 14 16.02 50.32 47.67
CA GLY A 14 17.06 49.31 47.44
C GLY A 14 16.51 48.01 46.87
N ARG A 15 16.30 48.00 45.55
CA ARG A 15 16.36 46.84 44.63
C ARG A 15 15.50 45.62 44.94
N LEU A 16 14.32 45.58 44.32
CA LEU A 16 13.69 44.32 43.89
C LEU A 16 14.69 43.61 42.96
N LYS A 17 15.15 42.45 43.39
CA LYS A 17 16.05 41.57 42.65
C LYS A 17 15.25 40.93 41.52
N GLU A 18 15.32 41.52 40.32
CA GLU A 18 14.78 40.92 39.10
C GLU A 18 15.35 39.50 38.97
N ARG A 19 14.47 38.50 39.00
CA ARG A 19 14.85 37.12 38.69
C ARG A 19 15.20 37.09 37.20
N PRO A 20 16.35 36.54 36.80
CA PRO A 20 16.68 36.41 35.40
C PRO A 20 15.61 35.54 34.75
N ILE A 21 14.90 36.14 33.79
CA ILE A 21 14.00 35.45 32.87
C ILE A 21 14.83 34.35 32.23
N ARG A 22 14.52 33.07 32.53
CA ARG A 22 15.13 31.94 31.84
C ARG A 22 14.87 32.13 30.36
N HIS A 23 15.92 32.44 29.60
CA HIS A 23 15.90 32.36 28.15
C HIS A 23 15.33 30.99 27.79
N SER A 24 14.14 30.98 27.20
CA SER A 24 13.60 29.82 26.54
C SER A 24 14.67 29.36 25.56
N GLN A 25 15.20 28.15 25.75
CA GLN A 25 16.08 27.51 24.78
C GLN A 25 15.27 27.38 23.48
N ARG A 26 15.41 28.37 22.59
CA ARG A 26 14.97 28.24 21.21
C ARG A 26 15.82 27.13 20.63
N LEU A 27 15.21 25.95 20.42
CA LEU A 27 15.80 24.94 19.55
C LEU A 27 16.16 25.66 18.24
N SER A 28 17.47 25.77 17.98
CA SER A 28 17.93 26.33 16.72
C SER A 28 17.51 25.36 15.61
N TRP A 29 16.97 25.90 14.51
CA TRP A 29 16.57 25.14 13.32
C TRP A 29 17.58 24.07 12.82
N PRO A 30 18.91 24.26 12.94
CA PRO A 30 19.91 23.24 12.62
C PRO A 30 19.76 21.94 13.44
N SER A 31 19.27 22.04 14.69
CA SER A 31 19.06 20.90 15.58
C SER A 31 17.88 20.03 15.12
N ILE A 32 16.80 20.66 14.63
CA ILE A 32 15.61 19.96 14.15
C ILE A 32 15.90 19.18 12.86
N LEU A 33 16.63 19.80 11.91
CA LEU A 33 17.02 19.13 10.66
C LEU A 33 17.99 17.97 10.89
N THR A 34 18.86 18.08 11.88
CA THR A 34 19.80 17.02 12.26
C THR A 34 19.07 15.83 12.86
N VAL A 35 18.15 16.08 13.79
CA VAL A 35 17.29 15.03 14.37
C VAL A 35 16.43 14.39 13.29
N ALA A 36 15.82 15.17 12.38
CA ALA A 36 15.05 14.63 11.26
C ALA A 36 15.90 13.74 10.34
N LYS A 37 17.12 14.14 10.00
CA LYS A 37 18.05 13.33 9.20
C LYS A 37 18.46 12.04 9.92
N MET A 38 18.72 12.08 11.22
CA MET A 38 19.04 10.88 12.01
C MET A 38 17.86 9.91 12.06
N VAL A 39 16.65 10.42 12.31
CA VAL A 39 15.42 9.63 12.32
C VAL A 39 15.20 8.97 10.96
N VAL A 40 15.28 9.72 9.85
CA VAL A 40 15.14 9.18 8.50
C VAL A 40 16.21 8.13 8.18
N SER A 41 17.46 8.36 8.60
CA SER A 41 18.57 7.42 8.38
C SER A 41 18.35 6.10 9.11
N GLY A 42 17.77 6.13 10.31
CA GLY A 42 17.40 4.93 11.06
C GLY A 42 16.34 4.07 10.37
N PHE A 43 15.49 4.67 9.52
CA PHE A 43 14.47 3.95 8.76
C PHE A 43 14.95 3.40 7.42
N ILE A 44 16.13 3.80 6.92
CA ILE A 44 16.64 3.32 5.61
C ILE A 44 16.77 1.80 5.55
N PRO A 45 17.36 1.09 6.55
CA PRO A 45 17.45 -0.36 6.50
C PRO A 45 16.07 -1.04 6.49
N LEU A 46 15.12 -0.51 7.26
CA LEU A 46 13.74 -1.03 7.28
C LEU A 46 13.06 -0.82 5.93
N ALA A 47 13.24 0.35 5.32
CA ALA A 47 12.71 0.64 4.00
C ALA A 47 13.34 -0.25 2.92
N GLN A 48 14.64 -0.55 2.99
CA GLN A 48 15.30 -1.50 2.08
C GLN A 48 14.73 -2.91 2.23
N TRP A 49 14.56 -3.38 3.46
CA TRP A 49 13.94 -4.67 3.72
C TRP A 49 12.52 -4.71 3.15
N ALA A 50 11.69 -3.70 3.45
CA ALA A 50 10.31 -3.63 2.97
C ALA A 50 10.23 -3.53 1.43
N ALA A 51 11.12 -2.77 0.80
CA ALA A 51 11.19 -2.59 -0.65
C ALA A 51 11.50 -3.89 -1.41
N ILE A 52 12.13 -4.88 -0.77
CA ILE A 52 12.42 -6.20 -1.34
C ILE A 52 11.36 -7.21 -0.91
N PHE A 53 11.09 -7.27 0.39
CA PHE A 53 10.23 -8.27 1.00
C PHE A 53 8.78 -8.14 0.55
N LEU A 54 8.23 -6.93 0.49
CA LEU A 54 6.80 -6.75 0.19
C LEU A 54 6.42 -7.10 -1.26
N PRO A 55 7.19 -6.70 -2.31
CA PRO A 55 6.97 -7.24 -3.65
C PRO A 55 7.09 -8.77 -3.72
N THR A 56 8.06 -9.35 -3.00
CA THR A 56 8.26 -10.80 -2.94
C THR A 56 7.09 -11.52 -2.25
N LEU A 57 6.58 -10.95 -1.16
CA LEU A 57 5.39 -11.43 -0.46
C LEU A 57 4.17 -11.38 -1.37
N TYR A 58 3.98 -10.27 -2.10
CA TYR A 58 2.91 -10.14 -3.08
C TYR A 58 3.01 -11.23 -4.17
N VAL A 59 4.20 -11.47 -4.71
CA VAL A 59 4.47 -12.56 -5.67
C VAL A 59 4.01 -13.90 -5.11
N GLY A 60 4.42 -14.24 -3.88
CA GLY A 60 4.06 -15.50 -3.23
C GLY A 60 2.55 -15.70 -3.12
N ILE A 61 1.84 -14.71 -2.58
CA ILE A 61 0.38 -14.81 -2.37
C ILE A 61 -0.36 -14.83 -3.71
N ALA A 62 -0.06 -13.90 -4.63
CA ALA A 62 -0.74 -13.82 -5.92
C ALA A 62 -0.48 -15.07 -6.80
N ALA A 63 0.72 -15.64 -6.73
CA ALA A 63 1.04 -16.90 -7.40
C ALA A 63 0.27 -18.07 -6.77
N GLN A 64 0.25 -18.17 -5.44
CA GLN A 64 -0.49 -19.20 -4.71
C GLN A 64 -1.98 -19.17 -5.07
N ASP A 65 -2.61 -18.00 -5.08
CA ASP A 65 -4.02 -17.84 -5.46
C ASP A 65 -4.28 -18.33 -6.89
N SER A 66 -3.39 -17.97 -7.81
CA SER A 66 -3.48 -18.37 -9.22
C SER A 66 -3.33 -19.89 -9.39
N VAL A 67 -2.36 -20.48 -8.70
CA VAL A 67 -2.12 -21.93 -8.71
C VAL A 67 -3.30 -22.68 -8.11
N HIS A 68 -3.88 -22.19 -7.01
CA HIS A 68 -5.04 -22.81 -6.38
C HIS A 68 -6.23 -22.87 -7.34
N ILE A 69 -6.55 -21.76 -8.01
CA ILE A 69 -7.63 -21.70 -8.99
C ILE A 69 -7.35 -22.59 -10.22
N VAL A 70 -6.13 -22.55 -10.75
CA VAL A 70 -5.76 -23.39 -11.91
C VAL A 70 -5.83 -24.88 -11.56
N ASN A 71 -5.38 -25.27 -10.37
CA ASN A 71 -5.46 -26.66 -9.92
C ASN A 71 -6.91 -27.10 -9.75
N ALA A 72 -7.77 -26.27 -9.15
CA ALA A 72 -9.20 -26.55 -9.04
C ALA A 72 -9.86 -26.76 -10.41
N ILE A 73 -9.48 -25.97 -11.43
CA ILE A 73 -9.95 -26.16 -12.81
C ILE A 73 -9.46 -27.50 -13.38
N LYS A 74 -8.17 -27.82 -13.23
CA LYS A 74 -7.58 -29.07 -13.76
C LYS A 74 -8.20 -30.33 -13.15
N THR A 75 -8.68 -30.26 -11.91
CA THR A 75 -9.35 -31.37 -11.24
C THR A 75 -10.85 -31.42 -11.49
N ASN A 76 -11.36 -30.66 -12.48
CA ASN A 76 -12.79 -30.59 -12.83
C ASN A 76 -13.69 -30.26 -11.63
N THR A 77 -13.23 -29.32 -10.78
CA THR A 77 -13.99 -28.90 -9.59
C THR A 77 -15.39 -28.40 -10.01
N PRO A 78 -16.46 -28.78 -9.29
CA PRO A 78 -17.81 -28.32 -9.60
C PRO A 78 -17.90 -26.78 -9.66
N PRO A 79 -18.65 -26.20 -10.61
CA PRO A 79 -18.68 -24.75 -10.82
C PRO A 79 -19.00 -23.93 -9.57
N LYS A 80 -19.90 -24.42 -8.71
CA LYS A 80 -20.24 -23.75 -7.43
C LYS A 80 -19.07 -23.68 -6.47
N VAL A 81 -18.31 -24.77 -6.36
CA VAL A 81 -17.13 -24.84 -5.48
C VAL A 81 -16.05 -23.91 -6.02
N LEU A 82 -15.81 -23.91 -7.33
CA LEU A 82 -14.85 -22.99 -7.96
C LEU A 82 -15.25 -21.52 -7.80
N ALA A 83 -16.54 -21.20 -7.93
CA ALA A 83 -17.06 -19.85 -7.71
C ALA A 83 -16.81 -19.37 -6.27
N LYS A 84 -17.01 -20.24 -5.28
CA LYS A 84 -16.73 -19.95 -3.86
C LYS A 84 -15.24 -19.74 -3.60
N GLN A 85 -14.40 -20.62 -4.13
CA GLN A 85 -12.94 -20.50 -3.99
C GLN A 85 -12.43 -19.19 -4.58
N TRP A 86 -12.86 -18.84 -5.80
CA TRP A 86 -12.50 -17.57 -6.41
C TRP A 86 -13.02 -16.38 -5.59
N LEU A 87 -14.27 -16.43 -5.11
CA LEU A 87 -14.87 -15.34 -4.34
C LEU A 87 -14.15 -15.11 -3.01
N GLU A 88 -13.68 -16.17 -2.35
CA GLU A 88 -12.91 -16.07 -1.12
C GLU A 88 -11.57 -15.37 -1.37
N VAL A 89 -10.81 -15.82 -2.37
CA VAL A 89 -9.58 -15.15 -2.81
C VAL A 89 -9.84 -13.68 -3.16
N TYR A 90 -10.90 -13.41 -3.91
CA TYR A 90 -11.28 -12.05 -4.31
C TYR A 90 -11.56 -11.14 -3.11
N ARG A 91 -12.27 -11.64 -2.10
CA ARG A 91 -12.62 -10.89 -0.88
C ARG A 91 -11.42 -10.64 0.02
N GLN A 92 -10.46 -11.54 0.04
CA GLN A 92 -9.23 -11.39 0.82
C GLN A 92 -8.30 -10.31 0.22
N GLY A 93 -8.29 -10.18 -1.11
CA GLY A 93 -7.42 -9.26 -1.85
C GLY A 93 -7.27 -7.86 -1.22
N PRO A 94 -8.35 -7.09 -1.01
CA PRO A 94 -8.28 -5.75 -0.42
C PRO A 94 -7.58 -5.67 0.95
N PHE A 95 -7.66 -6.71 1.77
CA PHE A 95 -7.11 -6.70 3.13
C PHE A 95 -5.59 -6.83 3.18
N TRP A 96 -4.99 -7.51 2.20
CA TRP A 96 -3.54 -7.74 2.19
C TRP A 96 -2.84 -7.08 1.00
N VAL A 97 -3.45 -7.03 -0.19
CA VAL A 97 -2.86 -6.44 -1.40
C VAL A 97 -2.60 -4.96 -1.19
N ILE A 98 -3.60 -4.22 -0.68
CA ILE A 98 -3.50 -2.76 -0.55
C ILE A 98 -2.38 -2.40 0.43
N PRO A 99 -2.32 -2.93 1.68
CA PRO A 99 -1.23 -2.62 2.59
C PRO A 99 0.14 -3.02 2.04
N VAL A 100 0.28 -4.22 1.47
CA VAL A 100 1.56 -4.73 0.94
C VAL A 100 2.07 -3.88 -0.21
N VAL A 101 1.22 -3.58 -1.18
CA VAL A 101 1.61 -2.81 -2.37
C VAL A 101 1.89 -1.35 -1.99
N LEU A 102 1.02 -0.69 -1.23
CA LEU A 102 1.22 0.71 -0.84
C LEU A 102 2.47 0.90 0.02
N LEU A 103 2.73 0.00 0.98
CA LEU A 103 3.93 0.07 1.81
C LEU A 103 5.20 -0.19 0.98
N SER A 104 5.13 -1.07 -0.03
CA SER A 104 6.23 -1.27 -0.97
C SER A 104 6.52 -0.02 -1.81
N ILE A 105 5.47 0.62 -2.34
CA ILE A 105 5.57 1.88 -3.09
C ILE A 105 6.22 2.95 -2.22
N ALA A 106 5.70 3.14 -1.00
CA ALA A 106 6.21 4.14 -0.06
C ALA A 106 7.68 3.90 0.30
N SER A 107 8.05 2.63 0.56
CA SER A 107 9.43 2.25 0.89
C SER A 107 10.38 2.52 -0.27
N ASN A 108 10.01 2.12 -1.50
CA ASN A 108 10.81 2.38 -2.68
C ASN A 108 10.90 3.88 -3.01
N ALA A 109 9.81 4.64 -2.86
CA ALA A 109 9.82 6.10 -3.05
C ALA A 109 10.74 6.79 -2.03
N LEU A 110 10.67 6.41 -0.75
CA LEU A 110 11.56 6.92 0.30
C LEU A 110 13.03 6.65 -0.04
N LEU A 111 13.36 5.44 -0.51
CA LEU A 111 14.72 5.08 -0.91
C LEU A 111 15.16 5.84 -2.16
N ALA A 112 14.27 6.07 -3.13
CA ALA A 112 14.55 6.86 -4.32
C ALA A 112 14.92 8.30 -3.97
N LEU A 113 14.24 8.90 -2.99
CA LEU A 113 14.51 10.26 -2.53
C LEU A 113 15.81 10.37 -1.70
N ASN A 114 16.20 9.29 -1.00
CA ASN A 114 17.30 9.32 -0.03
C ASN A 114 18.55 8.53 -0.44
N ALA A 115 18.57 7.87 -1.61
CA ALA A 115 19.77 7.18 -2.05
C ALA A 115 20.88 8.18 -2.43
N PRO A 116 22.15 7.95 -2.08
CA PRO A 116 23.24 8.86 -2.44
C PRO A 116 23.58 8.77 -3.94
N ASN A 117 23.54 7.57 -4.51
CA ASN A 117 23.88 7.32 -5.91
C ASN A 117 22.65 7.57 -6.82
N PRO A 118 22.74 8.41 -7.87
CA PRO A 118 21.66 8.65 -8.84
C PRO A 118 21.09 7.38 -9.48
N ASN A 119 21.93 6.40 -9.81
CA ASN A 119 21.49 5.14 -10.41
C ASN A 119 20.59 4.37 -9.44
N HIS A 120 20.94 4.33 -8.15
CA HIS A 120 20.09 3.70 -7.14
C HIS A 120 18.76 4.46 -6.98
N ARG A 121 18.76 5.80 -7.06
CA ARG A 121 17.52 6.58 -7.03
C ARG A 121 16.58 6.18 -8.16
N ILE A 122 17.12 6.05 -9.38
CA ILE A 122 16.36 5.63 -10.56
C ILE A 122 15.80 4.22 -10.35
N LEU A 123 16.62 3.26 -9.90
CA LEU A 123 16.18 1.88 -9.69
C LEU A 123 15.06 1.78 -8.65
N TYR A 124 15.19 2.44 -7.49
CA TYR A 124 14.11 2.47 -6.50
C TYR A 124 12.86 3.17 -7.05
N GLY A 125 13.02 4.26 -7.80
CA GLY A 125 11.90 4.95 -8.45
C GLY A 125 11.16 4.06 -9.46
N LEU A 126 11.90 3.32 -10.30
CA LEU A 126 11.34 2.35 -11.25
C LEU A 126 10.58 1.25 -10.52
N SER A 127 11.12 0.71 -9.43
CA SER A 127 10.43 -0.29 -8.61
C SER A 127 9.12 0.26 -8.00
N ALA A 128 9.14 1.50 -7.49
CA ALA A 128 7.93 2.16 -7.01
C ALA A 128 6.85 2.30 -8.10
N ILE A 129 7.24 2.68 -9.33
CA ILE A 129 6.34 2.81 -10.47
C ILE A 129 5.76 1.45 -10.88
N LEU A 130 6.59 0.41 -10.93
CA LEU A 130 6.13 -0.95 -11.22
C LEU A 130 5.09 -1.41 -10.19
N MET A 131 5.37 -1.23 -8.90
CA MET A 131 4.41 -1.56 -7.85
C MET A 131 3.14 -0.70 -7.91
N TRP A 132 3.25 0.58 -8.29
CA TRP A 132 2.11 1.47 -8.52
C TRP A 132 1.24 1.05 -9.69
N SER A 133 1.80 0.38 -10.70
CA SER A 133 1.01 -0.14 -11.82
C SER A 133 0.03 -1.26 -11.40
N ILE A 134 0.28 -1.99 -10.31
CA ILE A 134 -0.58 -3.08 -9.82
C ILE A 134 -1.98 -2.57 -9.40
N PRO A 135 -2.13 -1.58 -8.49
CA PRO A 135 -3.45 -1.07 -8.13
C PRO A 135 -4.14 -0.39 -9.32
N LEU A 136 -3.39 0.32 -10.18
CA LEU A 136 -3.96 0.95 -11.38
C LEU A 136 -4.55 -0.09 -12.34
N THR A 137 -3.76 -1.11 -12.70
CA THR A 137 -4.24 -2.21 -13.56
C THR A 137 -5.38 -2.97 -12.90
N THR A 138 -5.35 -3.14 -11.58
CA THR A 138 -6.44 -3.80 -10.86
C THR A 138 -7.75 -3.00 -10.98
N ILE A 139 -7.71 -1.70 -10.70
CA ILE A 139 -8.89 -0.83 -10.70
C ILE A 139 -9.44 -0.61 -12.11
N PHE A 140 -8.57 -0.35 -13.08
CA PHE A 140 -8.99 0.09 -14.41
C PHE A 140 -9.12 -1.05 -15.43
N ILE A 141 -8.49 -2.20 -15.18
CA ILE A 141 -8.48 -3.33 -16.13
C ILE A 141 -9.15 -4.57 -15.51
N PHE A 142 -8.69 -5.03 -14.35
CA PHE A 142 -9.22 -6.28 -13.78
C PHE A 142 -10.65 -6.13 -13.28
N GLU A 143 -10.95 -5.05 -12.56
CA GLU A 143 -12.29 -4.80 -12.01
C GLU A 143 -13.40 -4.71 -13.09
N PRO A 144 -13.24 -3.93 -14.18
CA PRO A 144 -14.20 -3.95 -15.29
C PRO A 144 -14.03 -5.14 -16.24
N GLY A 145 -12.92 -5.86 -16.18
CA GLY A 145 -12.62 -7.06 -16.96
C GLY A 145 -12.86 -8.33 -16.15
N VAL A 146 -11.79 -9.11 -15.94
CA VAL A 146 -11.87 -10.47 -15.39
C VAL A 146 -12.53 -10.59 -14.02
N ASN A 147 -12.34 -9.64 -13.10
CA ASN A 147 -13.02 -9.66 -11.80
C ASN A 147 -14.53 -9.43 -11.99
N GLY A 148 -14.92 -8.49 -12.85
CA GLY A 148 -16.31 -8.23 -13.18
C GLY A 148 -16.99 -9.45 -13.80
N ALA A 149 -16.33 -10.13 -14.74
CA ALA A 149 -16.83 -11.37 -15.33
C ALA A 149 -17.00 -12.50 -14.31
N CYS A 150 -16.01 -12.67 -13.42
CA CYS A 150 -16.08 -13.67 -12.36
C CYS A 150 -17.22 -13.36 -11.37
N LYS A 151 -17.44 -12.09 -11.00
CA LYS A 151 -18.60 -11.69 -10.17
C LYS A 151 -19.93 -12.08 -10.81
N ILE A 152 -20.10 -11.81 -12.11
CA ILE A 152 -21.33 -12.18 -12.85
C ILE A 152 -21.52 -13.68 -12.81
N LYS A 153 -20.49 -14.44 -13.21
CA LYS A 153 -20.62 -15.89 -13.33
C LYS A 153 -20.79 -16.55 -11.96
N ALA A 154 -20.11 -16.05 -10.93
CA ALA A 154 -20.32 -16.48 -9.56
C ALA A 154 -21.76 -16.24 -9.10
N ALA A 155 -22.34 -15.06 -9.37
CA ALA A 155 -23.74 -14.79 -9.05
C ALA A 155 -24.70 -15.72 -9.81
N GLN A 156 -24.45 -16.00 -11.09
CA GLN A 156 -25.27 -16.94 -11.87
C GLN A 156 -25.22 -18.36 -11.28
N VAL A 157 -24.01 -18.85 -10.98
CA VAL A 157 -23.78 -20.22 -10.49
C VAL A 157 -24.25 -20.41 -9.04
N LEU A 158 -24.23 -19.34 -8.24
CA LEU A 158 -24.63 -19.33 -6.82
C LEU A 158 -25.98 -18.62 -6.62
N THR A 159 -26.84 -18.58 -7.65
CA THR A 159 -28.15 -17.90 -7.59
C THR A 159 -29.04 -18.54 -6.52
N ASP A 160 -28.99 -19.87 -6.38
CA ASP A 160 -29.75 -20.63 -5.39
C ASP A 160 -29.26 -20.38 -3.95
N GLU A 161 -28.02 -19.92 -3.79
CA GLU A 161 -27.46 -19.49 -2.50
C GLU A 161 -27.68 -17.99 -2.23
N GLY A 162 -28.43 -17.31 -3.11
CA GLY A 162 -28.81 -15.91 -2.94
C GLY A 162 -27.70 -14.89 -3.25
N LEU A 163 -26.58 -15.32 -3.84
CA LEU A 163 -25.48 -14.39 -4.18
C LEU A 163 -25.91 -13.41 -5.27
N LYS A 164 -25.89 -12.11 -4.95
CA LYS A 164 -26.17 -11.04 -5.91
C LYS A 164 -25.13 -9.93 -5.73
N PHE A 165 -24.72 -9.34 -6.85
CA PHE A 165 -23.89 -8.14 -6.87
C PHE A 165 -24.75 -6.97 -7.37
N PRO A 166 -25.18 -6.05 -6.50
CA PRO A 166 -25.92 -4.87 -6.93
C PRO A 166 -25.06 -3.97 -7.81
N ASP A 167 -25.70 -3.13 -8.63
CA ASP A 167 -25.01 -2.17 -9.47
C ASP A 167 -24.19 -1.18 -8.63
N LYS A 168 -23.03 -0.77 -9.16
CA LYS A 168 -22.16 0.20 -8.48
C LYS A 168 -22.75 1.61 -8.36
N GLY A 169 -23.88 1.88 -9.02
CA GLY A 169 -24.50 3.20 -9.07
C GLY A 169 -23.59 4.20 -9.78
N SER A 170 -23.56 5.46 -9.31
CA SER A 170 -22.71 6.53 -9.82
C SER A 170 -21.24 6.44 -9.40
N SER A 171 -20.85 5.40 -8.64
CA SER A 171 -19.46 5.28 -8.17
C SER A 171 -18.52 4.96 -9.32
N SER A 172 -17.53 5.82 -9.52
CA SER A 172 -16.44 5.62 -10.49
C SER A 172 -15.44 4.56 -10.02
N LEU A 173 -15.36 4.32 -8.71
CA LEU A 173 -14.43 3.36 -8.12
C LEU A 173 -15.06 1.95 -7.98
N PRO A 174 -14.26 0.89 -8.13
CA PRO A 174 -14.72 -0.47 -7.91
C PRO A 174 -15.03 -0.70 -6.43
N ILE A 175 -16.18 -1.33 -6.18
CA ILE A 175 -16.62 -1.72 -4.83
C ILE A 175 -16.69 -3.25 -4.81
N PRO A 176 -15.96 -3.93 -3.91
CA PRO A 176 -15.89 -5.41 -3.90
C PRO A 176 -17.26 -6.10 -3.87
N GLY A 177 -18.23 -5.51 -3.16
CA GLY A 177 -19.60 -6.02 -3.06
C GLY A 177 -20.54 -5.60 -4.18
N LYS A 178 -20.06 -4.92 -5.23
CA LYS A 178 -20.90 -4.43 -6.33
C LYS A 178 -20.40 -4.91 -7.69
N HIS A 179 -21.32 -4.93 -8.64
CA HIS A 179 -21.02 -5.23 -10.03
C HIS A 179 -20.08 -4.18 -10.61
N SER A 180 -19.01 -4.65 -11.26
CA SER A 180 -17.96 -3.79 -11.81
C SER A 180 -17.71 -3.99 -13.30
N ALA A 181 -18.30 -5.02 -13.92
CA ALA A 181 -18.00 -5.41 -15.29
C ALA A 181 -18.37 -4.33 -16.31
N SER A 182 -17.53 -4.15 -17.34
CA SER A 182 -17.91 -3.38 -18.52
C SER A 182 -19.06 -4.05 -19.28
N PRO A 183 -19.82 -3.33 -20.12
CA PRO A 183 -20.88 -3.94 -20.94
C PRO A 183 -20.38 -5.11 -21.81
N ALA A 184 -19.20 -4.96 -22.42
CA ALA A 184 -18.60 -6.02 -23.24
C ALA A 184 -18.18 -7.24 -22.40
N THR A 185 -17.55 -7.00 -21.25
CA THR A 185 -17.20 -8.03 -20.28
C THR A 185 -18.44 -8.78 -19.79
N ARG A 186 -19.53 -8.05 -19.53
CA ARG A 186 -20.79 -8.62 -19.08
C ARG A 186 -21.41 -9.50 -20.16
N ALA A 187 -21.52 -8.98 -21.38
CA ALA A 187 -22.02 -9.73 -22.52
C ALA A 187 -21.20 -11.00 -22.79
N TRP A 188 -19.88 -10.96 -22.57
CA TRP A 188 -19.02 -12.15 -22.66
C TRP A 188 -19.30 -13.14 -21.52
N ALA A 189 -19.34 -12.68 -20.27
CA ALA A 189 -19.55 -13.54 -19.12
C ALA A 189 -20.94 -14.20 -19.11
N GLU A 190 -21.96 -13.55 -19.65
CA GLU A 190 -23.33 -14.06 -19.67
C GLU A 190 -23.59 -15.11 -20.77
N ARG A 191 -22.65 -15.34 -21.70
CA ARG A 191 -22.79 -16.37 -22.73
C ARG A 191 -22.93 -17.76 -22.13
N ARG A 192 -23.74 -18.62 -22.76
CA ARG A 192 -24.08 -19.95 -22.23
C ARG A 192 -22.88 -20.90 -22.22
N GLU A 193 -22.02 -20.80 -23.22
CA GLU A 193 -20.80 -21.58 -23.37
C GLU A 193 -19.67 -21.15 -22.42
N VAL A 194 -19.83 -20.02 -21.72
CA VAL A 194 -18.82 -19.52 -20.77
C VAL A 194 -19.16 -20.01 -19.37
N GLY A 195 -18.44 -21.03 -18.91
CA GLY A 195 -18.49 -21.53 -17.54
C GLY A 195 -17.57 -20.77 -16.57
N MET A 196 -17.68 -21.12 -15.29
CA MET A 196 -16.89 -20.51 -14.21
C MET A 196 -15.38 -20.76 -14.41
N GLU A 197 -15.02 -21.92 -14.92
CA GLU A 197 -13.65 -22.33 -15.24
C GLU A 197 -12.99 -21.43 -16.30
N SER A 198 -13.76 -20.98 -17.29
CA SER A 198 -13.25 -20.09 -18.34
C SER A 198 -12.93 -18.69 -17.80
N VAL A 199 -13.83 -18.13 -16.99
CA VAL A 199 -13.64 -16.80 -16.38
C VAL A 199 -12.56 -16.84 -15.29
N ALA A 200 -12.56 -17.85 -14.41
CA ALA A 200 -11.58 -18.01 -13.34
C ALA A 200 -10.18 -18.33 -13.90
N GLY A 201 -10.11 -19.14 -14.95
CA GLY A 201 -8.86 -19.41 -15.67
C GLY A 201 -8.30 -18.16 -16.36
N SER A 202 -9.18 -17.34 -16.94
CA SER A 202 -8.77 -16.04 -17.51
C SER A 202 -8.26 -15.08 -16.44
N TRP A 203 -8.91 -15.03 -15.28
CA TRP A 203 -8.44 -14.29 -14.12
C TRP A 203 -7.05 -14.75 -13.67
N ALA A 204 -6.84 -16.06 -13.49
CA ALA A 204 -5.57 -16.62 -13.05
C ALA A 204 -4.44 -16.34 -14.06
N ARG A 205 -4.70 -16.47 -15.36
CA ARG A 205 -3.73 -16.14 -16.42
C ARG A 205 -3.34 -14.67 -16.40
N GLN A 206 -4.29 -13.76 -16.29
CA GLN A 206 -3.98 -12.33 -16.23
C GLN A 206 -3.21 -11.98 -14.94
N ASN A 207 -3.51 -12.67 -13.83
CA ASN A 207 -2.82 -12.46 -12.57
C ASN A 207 -1.31 -12.74 -12.64
N VAL A 208 -0.87 -13.67 -13.51
CA VAL A 208 0.56 -13.93 -13.79
C VAL A 208 1.30 -12.66 -14.22
N GLY A 209 0.65 -11.76 -14.96
CA GLY A 209 1.25 -10.48 -15.34
C GLY A 209 1.59 -9.61 -14.12
N ARG A 210 0.69 -9.56 -13.13
CA ARG A 210 0.94 -8.81 -11.87
C ARG A 210 2.03 -9.46 -11.03
N VAL A 211 2.10 -10.79 -11.02
CA VAL A 211 3.19 -11.55 -10.40
C VAL A 211 4.54 -11.19 -11.05
N GLY A 212 4.60 -11.18 -12.39
CA GLY A 212 5.80 -10.79 -13.13
C GLY A 212 6.27 -9.37 -12.79
N ILE A 213 5.35 -8.40 -12.79
CA ILE A 213 5.65 -7.01 -12.42
C ILE A 213 6.26 -6.91 -11.02
N ALA A 214 5.64 -7.55 -10.03
CA ALA A 214 6.13 -7.52 -8.66
C ALA A 214 7.47 -8.23 -8.49
N LEU A 215 7.70 -9.33 -9.22
CA LEU A 215 8.97 -10.04 -9.21
C LEU A 215 10.11 -9.19 -9.78
N VAL A 216 9.86 -8.49 -10.90
CA VAL A 216 10.83 -7.53 -11.46
C VAL A 216 11.09 -6.39 -10.49
N ALA A 217 10.05 -5.84 -9.86
CA ALA A 217 10.20 -4.80 -8.84
C ALA A 217 11.07 -5.27 -7.66
N ALA A 218 10.85 -6.50 -7.16
CA ALA A 218 11.65 -7.11 -6.11
C ALA A 218 13.14 -7.21 -6.52
N GLY A 219 13.41 -7.71 -7.74
CA GLY A 219 14.75 -7.86 -8.27
C GLY A 219 15.49 -6.53 -8.41
N ILE A 220 14.82 -5.50 -8.94
CA ILE A 220 15.37 -4.14 -9.07
C ILE A 220 15.71 -3.55 -7.70
N SER A 221 14.77 -3.60 -6.74
CA SER A 221 14.99 -3.08 -5.38
C SER A 221 16.09 -3.85 -4.65
N GLY A 222 16.16 -5.17 -4.86
CA GLY A 222 17.20 -6.03 -4.31
C GLY A 222 18.58 -5.63 -4.83
N PHE A 223 18.72 -5.50 -6.15
CA PHE A 223 19.97 -5.08 -6.79
C PHE A 223 20.43 -3.70 -6.30
N ALA A 224 19.52 -2.72 -6.25
CA ALA A 224 19.81 -1.37 -5.74
C ALA A 224 20.19 -1.35 -4.24
N SER A 225 19.67 -2.30 -3.45
CA SER A 225 19.97 -2.40 -2.01
C SER A 225 21.32 -3.04 -1.73
N LEU A 226 21.69 -4.07 -2.51
CA LEU A 226 23.00 -4.72 -2.42
C LEU A 226 24.12 -3.77 -2.86
N GLY A 227 23.94 -3.07 -3.99
CA GLY A 227 24.91 -2.09 -4.49
C GLY A 227 25.14 -0.90 -3.55
N ARG A 228 24.16 -0.55 -2.71
CA ARG A 228 24.29 0.55 -1.73
C ARG A 228 25.25 0.23 -0.58
N ARG A 229 25.47 -1.04 -0.24
CA ARG A 229 26.39 -1.44 0.84
C ARG A 229 27.87 -1.49 0.42
N SER A 230 28.16 -1.23 -0.86
CA SER A 230 29.49 -1.48 -1.45
C SER A 230 30.42 -0.25 -1.47
N PHE A 231 30.11 0.83 -0.75
CA PHE A 231 30.95 2.02 -0.61
C PHE A 231 30.82 2.66 0.77
#